data_AF-A0A2A3YM17-F1
#
_entry.id   AF-A0A2A3YM17-F1
#
_cell.length_a   1.000
_cell.length_b   1.000
_cell.length_c   1.000
_cell.angle_alpha   90.00
_cell.angle_beta   90.00
_cell.angle_gamma   90.00
#
_symmetry.space_group_name_H-M   'P 1'
#
loop_
_entity.id
_entity.type
_entity.pdbx_description
1 polymer ?
#
loop_
_entity_poly.entity_id
_entity_poly.type
_entity_poly.pdbx_seq_one_letter_code
_entity_poly.pdbx_strand_id
1 'polypeptide(L)'
;MVEYARPRLSVLHVLNRVRMRLLDIQVWDVSGTMTFYLLLSVFPGAVAAVSMTSIIGVEGATLDAFTSMLAEVFPTLDPGPFLAAIKAVSSTSGGVLGLTLGTIGSLLSASNGVAAFHRALHRVYDTREGRPFLWFRTIVFGETVLIVAVIMLAFGMIVVGGEASQRIGEFIGIPLIAFHAWNLVKWPILLVILIIAVSLAYYHFPNVRLPRYRVMTLGSTVTVLVLFGAALLAGQLMVYATRFAEVLTVLNGLIAIMLLLWAANIVIISGAALDAEFLRARQIASGAEAWDVIALEHHATHALDFLAADAAQAEAIGREVADAARTGAPLRRRRSVWIVDADSPLAVNPPTSHSAMTWSDHAPDGAPAAPPAPTTTDTAGPTDPPASGDSPA
;
A
#
# COMPACT_ATOMS: atom_id res chain seq x y z
N MET A 1 -30.29 -31.88 13.89
CA MET A 1 -29.38 -31.36 12.85
C MET A 1 -30.20 -30.49 11.93
N VAL A 2 -29.67 -29.34 11.48
CA VAL A 2 -30.38 -28.43 10.57
C VAL A 2 -29.84 -28.69 9.17
N GLU A 3 -30.72 -28.96 8.21
CA GLU A 3 -30.35 -29.13 6.80
C GLU A 3 -30.38 -27.78 6.08
N TYR A 4 -29.32 -27.45 5.37
CA TYR A 4 -29.23 -26.23 4.56
C TYR A 4 -29.27 -26.59 3.08
N ALA A 5 -30.40 -26.32 2.41
CA ALA A 5 -30.57 -26.64 0.99
C ALA A 5 -29.64 -25.84 0.04
N ARG A 6 -29.27 -24.61 0.44
CA ARG A 6 -28.36 -23.73 -0.31
C ARG A 6 -27.52 -22.90 0.68
N PRO A 7 -26.50 -23.50 1.33
CA PRO A 7 -25.71 -22.80 2.33
C PRO A 7 -25.00 -21.60 1.70
N ARG A 8 -25.00 -20.48 2.42
CA ARG A 8 -24.27 -19.25 2.05
C ARG A 8 -23.56 -18.73 3.29
N LEU A 9 -22.42 -18.08 3.10
CA LEU A 9 -21.75 -17.36 4.17
C LEU A 9 -22.61 -16.19 4.62
N SER A 10 -22.72 -16.01 5.94
CA SER A 10 -23.43 -14.86 6.51
C SER A 10 -22.59 -13.59 6.43
N VAL A 11 -23.24 -12.43 6.43
CA VAL A 11 -22.52 -11.13 6.48
C VAL A 11 -21.65 -11.03 7.74
N LEU A 12 -22.09 -11.61 8.86
CA LEU A 12 -21.29 -11.67 10.09
C LEU A 12 -20.00 -12.47 9.92
N HIS A 13 -20.05 -13.57 9.17
CA HIS A 13 -18.84 -14.34 8.84
C HIS A 13 -17.87 -13.50 7.99
N VAL A 14 -18.38 -12.79 6.98
CA VAL A 14 -17.57 -11.90 6.13
C VAL A 14 -16.93 -10.79 6.97
N LEU A 15 -17.68 -10.12 7.83
CA LEU A 15 -17.16 -9.07 8.72
C LEU A 15 -16.10 -9.60 9.70
N ASN A 16 -16.32 -10.79 10.27
CA ASN A 16 -15.32 -11.43 11.12
C ASN A 16 -14.03 -11.72 10.34
N ARG A 17 -14.15 -12.17 9.08
CA ARG A 17 -13.01 -12.42 8.21
C ARG A 17 -12.28 -11.13 7.86
N VAL A 18 -12.99 -10.04 7.54
CA VAL A 18 -12.40 -8.70 7.33
C VAL A 18 -11.57 -8.28 8.54
N ARG A 19 -12.11 -8.41 9.76
CA ARG A 19 -11.37 -8.12 11.00
C ARG A 19 -10.08 -8.94 11.10
N MET A 20 -10.17 -10.27 10.91
CA MET A 20 -8.98 -11.13 10.99
C MET A 20 -7.96 -10.80 9.92
N ARG A 21 -8.43 -10.43 8.72
CA ARG A 21 -7.58 -10.01 7.63
C ARG A 21 -6.83 -8.71 7.93
N LEU A 22 -7.50 -7.74 8.55
CA LEU A 22 -6.86 -6.48 8.96
C LEU A 22 -5.78 -6.69 10.03
N LEU A 23 -5.98 -7.67 10.92
CA LEU A 23 -4.98 -8.09 11.91
C LEU A 23 -3.78 -8.77 11.24
N ASP A 24 -4.03 -9.70 10.31
CA ASP A 24 -3.01 -10.45 9.56
C ASP A 24 -2.08 -9.53 8.77
N ILE A 25 -2.63 -8.51 8.10
CA ILE A 25 -1.82 -7.55 7.33
C ILE A 25 -1.15 -6.46 8.19
N GLN A 26 -1.36 -6.48 9.51
CA GLN A 26 -0.92 -5.45 10.46
C GLN A 26 -1.37 -4.04 10.02
N VAL A 27 -2.68 -3.83 9.89
CA VAL A 27 -3.23 -2.59 9.29
C VAL A 27 -2.68 -1.31 9.96
N TRP A 28 -2.47 -1.33 11.28
CA TRP A 28 -1.89 -0.21 12.04
C TRP A 28 -0.51 0.22 11.52
N ASP A 29 0.38 -0.74 11.24
CA ASP A 29 1.75 -0.49 10.78
C ASP A 29 1.78 -0.02 9.32
N VAL A 30 0.93 -0.64 8.50
CA VAL A 30 0.78 -0.28 7.08
C VAL A 30 0.21 1.13 6.94
N SER A 31 -0.85 1.46 7.69
CA SER A 31 -1.41 2.81 7.76
C SER A 31 -0.42 3.81 8.33
N GLY A 32 0.43 3.41 9.30
CA GLY A 32 1.51 4.24 9.82
C GLY A 32 2.51 4.63 8.73
N THR A 33 2.91 3.67 7.89
CA THR A 33 3.81 3.90 6.74
C THR A 33 3.22 4.89 5.74
N MET A 34 1.93 4.74 5.40
CA MET A 34 1.23 5.68 4.51
C MET A 34 1.21 7.09 5.10
N THR A 35 0.87 7.19 6.39
CA THR A 35 0.80 8.46 7.13
C THR A 35 2.15 9.17 7.16
N PHE A 36 3.24 8.44 7.40
CA PHE A 36 4.59 8.98 7.38
C PHE A 36 4.92 9.65 6.04
N TYR A 37 4.69 8.96 4.92
CA TYR A 37 4.99 9.52 3.60
C TYR A 37 4.09 10.68 3.21
N LEU A 38 2.81 10.63 3.59
CA LEU A 38 1.88 11.73 3.39
C LEU A 38 2.33 12.95 4.20
N LEU A 39 2.67 12.79 5.47
CA LEU A 39 3.17 13.88 6.31
C LEU A 39 4.51 14.43 5.79
N LEU A 40 5.41 13.56 5.33
CA LEU A 40 6.67 13.95 4.71
C LEU A 40 6.45 14.81 3.45
N SER A 41 5.41 14.51 2.65
CA SER A 41 5.08 15.28 1.44
C SER A 41 4.64 16.70 1.71
N VAL A 42 4.15 16.96 2.93
CA VAL A 42 3.62 18.26 3.31
C VAL A 42 4.74 19.29 3.47
N PHE A 43 5.93 18.91 3.96
CA PHE A 43 7.03 19.85 4.13
C PHE A 43 7.51 20.47 2.81
N PRO A 44 7.90 19.70 1.77
CA PRO A 44 8.25 20.29 0.48
C PRO A 44 7.04 20.96 -0.19
N GLY A 45 5.83 20.44 0.01
CA GLY A 45 4.59 21.01 -0.54
C GLY A 45 4.32 22.42 0.01
N ALA A 46 4.63 22.63 1.28
CA ALA A 46 4.53 23.94 1.92
C ALA A 46 5.57 24.94 1.38
N VAL A 47 6.81 24.49 1.14
CA VAL A 47 7.83 25.31 0.45
C VAL A 47 7.35 25.73 -0.92
N ALA A 48 6.73 24.80 -1.67
CA ALA A 48 6.16 25.10 -2.97
C ALA A 48 5.03 26.13 -2.90
N ALA A 49 4.10 25.96 -1.94
CA ALA A 49 3.00 26.89 -1.73
C ALA A 49 3.52 28.29 -1.41
N VAL A 50 4.45 28.45 -0.47
CA VAL A 50 4.98 29.78 -0.14
C VAL A 50 5.79 30.37 -1.30
N SER A 51 6.60 29.57 -1.98
CA SER A 51 7.33 30.02 -3.17
C SER A 51 6.39 30.54 -4.28
N MET A 52 5.25 29.88 -4.49
CA MET A 52 4.20 30.34 -5.41
C MET A 52 3.68 31.72 -5.01
N THR A 53 3.43 31.95 -3.72
CA THR A 53 2.90 33.23 -3.23
C THR A 53 3.87 34.39 -3.36
N SER A 54 5.16 34.13 -3.14
CA SER A 54 6.22 35.12 -3.33
C SER A 54 6.34 35.54 -4.80
N ILE A 55 6.17 34.59 -5.74
CA ILE A 55 6.16 34.87 -7.19
C ILE A 55 4.92 35.70 -7.59
N ILE A 56 3.74 35.42 -7.02
CA ILE A 56 2.49 36.12 -7.34
C ILE A 56 2.41 37.49 -6.63
N GLY A 57 3.23 37.74 -5.60
CA GLY A 57 3.23 38.99 -4.82
C GLY A 57 2.04 39.12 -3.86
N VAL A 58 1.45 37.99 -3.45
CA VAL A 58 0.23 37.91 -2.60
C VAL A 58 0.53 37.12 -1.33
N GLU A 59 1.61 37.49 -0.65
CA GLU A 59 2.15 36.77 0.52
C GLU A 59 1.16 36.74 1.70
N GLY A 60 0.39 37.82 1.92
CA GLY A 60 -0.61 37.90 3.00
C GLY A 60 -1.89 37.13 2.70
N ALA A 61 -2.56 37.44 1.58
CA ALA A 61 -3.90 36.90 1.31
C ALA A 61 -3.90 35.39 0.98
N THR A 62 -2.78 34.83 0.50
CA THR A 62 -2.72 33.39 0.22
C THR A 62 -2.47 32.58 1.49
N LEU A 63 -1.70 33.11 2.43
CA LEU A 63 -1.52 32.48 3.73
C LEU A 63 -2.83 32.51 4.53
N ASP A 64 -3.59 33.61 4.44
CA ASP A 64 -4.93 33.71 5.03
C ASP A 64 -5.94 32.79 4.32
N ALA A 65 -5.86 32.64 3.00
CA ALA A 65 -6.66 31.66 2.24
C ALA A 65 -6.32 30.22 2.63
N PHE A 66 -5.03 29.90 2.79
CA PHE A 66 -4.57 28.57 3.22
C PHE A 66 -4.98 28.27 4.67
N THR A 67 -4.91 29.29 5.54
CA THR A 67 -5.32 29.19 6.95
C THR A 67 -6.83 29.03 7.09
N SER A 68 -7.62 29.84 6.38
CA SER A 68 -9.08 29.72 6.34
C SER A 68 -9.52 28.40 5.72
N MET A 69 -8.81 27.91 4.71
CA MET A 69 -9.05 26.59 4.11
C MET A 69 -8.74 25.43 5.08
N LEU A 70 -7.62 25.49 5.80
CA LEU A 70 -7.32 24.50 6.85
C LEU A 70 -8.36 24.55 7.95
N ALA A 71 -8.84 25.73 8.33
CA ALA A 71 -9.93 25.89 9.29
C ALA A 71 -11.29 25.43 8.74
N GLU A 72 -11.50 25.40 7.42
CA GLU A 72 -12.77 24.92 6.83
C GLU A 72 -12.78 23.40 6.67
N VAL A 73 -11.63 22.81 6.32
CA VAL A 73 -11.47 21.35 6.13
C VAL A 73 -11.23 20.63 7.47
N PHE A 74 -10.45 21.25 8.34
CA PHE A 74 -10.14 20.80 9.68
C PHE A 74 -10.52 21.90 10.69
N PRO A 75 -11.82 22.20 10.86
CA PRO A 75 -12.29 23.21 11.83
C PRO A 75 -11.89 22.89 13.27
N THR A 76 -11.42 21.68 13.51
CA THR A 76 -11.07 21.12 14.81
C THR A 76 -9.60 21.24 15.20
N LEU A 77 -8.73 21.76 14.32
CA LEU A 77 -7.28 21.78 14.50
C LEU A 77 -6.75 23.22 14.44
N ASP A 78 -5.97 23.65 15.43
CA ASP A 78 -5.25 24.92 15.34
C ASP A 78 -4.17 24.80 14.25
N PRO A 79 -4.27 25.53 13.13
CA PRO A 79 -3.26 25.50 12.09
C PRO A 79 -1.98 26.23 12.52
N GLY A 80 -1.97 26.95 13.64
CA GLY A 80 -0.86 27.77 14.12
C GLY A 80 0.49 27.07 14.15
N PRO A 81 0.65 25.91 14.83
CA PRO A 81 1.91 25.17 14.86
C PRO A 81 2.38 24.71 13.47
N PHE A 82 1.45 24.31 12.61
CA PHE A 82 1.72 23.87 11.26
C PHE A 82 2.17 25.05 10.38
N LEU A 83 1.47 26.18 10.47
CA LEU A 83 1.85 27.42 9.79
C LEU A 83 3.18 27.97 10.30
N ALA A 84 3.48 27.83 11.60
CA ALA A 84 4.77 28.21 12.17
C ALA A 84 5.91 27.35 11.62
N ALA A 85 5.72 26.03 11.52
CA ALA A 85 6.68 25.12 10.89
C ALA A 85 6.90 25.46 9.40
N ILE A 86 5.82 25.74 8.66
CA ILE A 86 5.88 26.16 7.26
C ILE A 86 6.63 27.50 7.12
N LYS A 87 6.27 28.50 7.94
CA LYS A 87 6.92 29.82 7.94
C LYS A 87 8.41 29.74 8.26
N ALA A 88 8.79 28.88 9.20
CA ALA A 88 10.19 28.67 9.56
C ALA A 88 11.02 28.06 8.42
N VAL A 89 10.40 27.21 7.59
CA VAL A 89 11.06 26.64 6.40
C VAL A 89 11.05 27.65 5.24
N SER A 90 10.01 28.49 5.14
CA SER A 90 9.81 29.39 4.01
C SER A 90 10.64 30.68 4.05
N SER A 91 11.14 31.11 5.22
CA SER A 91 11.98 32.32 5.34
C SER A 91 13.31 32.24 4.57
N THR A 92 13.65 31.07 4.03
CA THR A 92 14.97 30.80 3.43
C THR A 92 14.91 30.61 1.91
N SER A 93 13.72 30.43 1.29
CA SER A 93 13.63 30.03 -0.12
C SER A 93 12.37 30.51 -0.84
N GLY A 94 12.26 31.82 -1.09
CA GLY A 94 11.19 32.41 -1.90
C GLY A 94 11.63 32.54 -3.37
N GLY A 95 11.12 31.70 -4.26
CA GLY A 95 11.34 31.85 -5.71
C GLY A 95 11.08 30.59 -6.53
N VAL A 96 11.40 30.65 -7.83
CA VAL A 96 11.14 29.56 -8.80
C VAL A 96 11.81 28.24 -8.39
N LEU A 97 12.99 28.30 -7.78
CA LEU A 97 13.70 27.12 -7.27
C LEU A 97 12.93 26.43 -6.12
N GLY A 98 12.41 27.19 -5.16
CA GLY A 98 11.61 26.65 -4.05
C GLY A 98 10.30 26.04 -4.53
N LEU A 99 9.65 26.68 -5.52
CA LEU A 99 8.45 26.14 -6.16
C LEU A 99 8.73 24.80 -6.84
N THR A 100 9.80 24.73 -7.63
CA THR A 100 10.14 23.54 -8.42
C THR A 100 10.58 22.39 -7.52
N LEU A 101 11.53 22.61 -6.61
CA LEU A 101 12.05 21.59 -5.70
C LEU A 101 11.00 21.16 -4.67
N GLY A 102 10.21 22.09 -4.15
CA GLY A 102 9.12 21.81 -3.23
C GLY A 102 8.04 20.93 -3.88
N THR A 103 7.63 21.26 -5.12
CA THR A 103 6.61 20.50 -5.84
C THR A 103 7.10 19.09 -6.16
N ILE A 104 8.31 18.96 -6.71
CA ILE A 104 8.91 17.65 -7.01
C ILE A 104 9.09 16.83 -5.75
N GLY A 105 9.66 17.41 -4.68
CA GLY A 105 9.88 16.74 -3.41
C GLY A 105 8.58 16.28 -2.74
N SER A 106 7.53 17.10 -2.83
CA SER A 106 6.21 16.79 -2.29
C SER A 106 5.60 15.62 -3.05
N LEU A 107 5.60 15.70 -4.39
CA LEU A 107 5.00 14.68 -5.23
C LEU A 107 5.75 13.34 -5.14
N LEU A 108 7.08 13.36 -5.05
CA LEU A 108 7.89 12.18 -4.80
C LEU A 108 7.56 11.53 -3.45
N SER A 109 7.41 12.34 -2.40
CA SER A 109 7.04 11.85 -1.07
C SER A 109 5.63 11.28 -1.05
N ALA A 110 4.66 11.99 -1.64
CA ALA A 110 3.29 11.51 -1.78
C ALA A 110 3.22 10.20 -2.58
N SER A 111 4.04 10.07 -3.63
CA SER A 111 4.11 8.83 -4.41
C SER A 111 4.63 7.63 -3.62
N ASN A 112 5.44 7.85 -2.57
CA ASN A 112 5.80 6.78 -1.65
C ASN A 112 4.62 6.33 -0.77
N GLY A 113 3.73 7.26 -0.41
CA GLY A 113 2.47 6.95 0.28
C GLY A 113 1.53 6.12 -0.59
N VAL A 114 1.37 6.48 -1.86
CA VAL A 114 0.59 5.70 -2.83
C VAL A 114 1.22 4.33 -3.08
N ALA A 115 2.56 4.24 -3.19
CA ALA A 115 3.26 2.95 -3.28
C ALA A 115 3.03 2.07 -2.03
N ALA A 116 2.99 2.67 -0.84
CA ALA A 116 2.66 1.95 0.40
C ALA A 116 1.21 1.43 0.38
N PHE A 117 0.29 2.21 -0.17
CA PHE A 117 -1.10 1.78 -0.35
C PHE A 117 -1.23 0.64 -1.36
N HIS A 118 -0.49 0.64 -2.47
CA HIS A 118 -0.38 -0.51 -3.38
C HIS A 118 0.06 -1.77 -2.63
N ARG A 119 1.13 -1.67 -1.83
CA ARG A 119 1.59 -2.82 -1.01
C ARG A 119 0.53 -3.28 -0.01
N ALA A 120 -0.23 -2.35 0.57
CA ALA A 120 -1.36 -2.70 1.44
C ALA A 120 -2.42 -3.51 0.68
N LEU A 121 -2.78 -3.08 -0.53
CA LEU A 121 -3.74 -3.77 -1.38
C LEU A 121 -3.23 -5.13 -1.85
N HIS A 122 -1.96 -5.25 -2.21
CA HIS A 122 -1.34 -6.55 -2.50
C HIS A 122 -1.51 -7.52 -1.32
N ARG A 123 -1.23 -7.07 -0.10
CA ARG A 123 -1.48 -7.86 1.11
C ARG A 123 -2.95 -8.18 1.31
N VAL A 124 -3.87 -7.24 1.07
CA VAL A 124 -5.32 -7.48 1.20
C VAL A 124 -5.80 -8.56 0.22
N TYR A 125 -5.31 -8.54 -1.01
CA TYR A 125 -5.71 -9.46 -2.09
C TYR A 125 -4.87 -10.74 -2.17
N ASP A 126 -4.03 -11.06 -1.18
CA ASP A 126 -3.11 -12.24 -1.20
C ASP A 126 -2.16 -12.27 -2.40
N THR A 127 -1.75 -11.11 -2.90
CA THR A 127 -0.91 -10.98 -4.09
C THR A 127 0.40 -10.27 -3.79
N ARG A 128 1.30 -10.32 -4.76
CA ARG A 128 2.58 -9.58 -4.75
C ARG A 128 2.69 -8.73 -6.01
N GLU A 129 3.57 -7.73 -5.95
CA GLU A 129 3.88 -6.88 -7.10
C GLU A 129 4.59 -7.69 -8.18
N GLY A 130 4.04 -7.71 -9.38
CA GLY A 130 4.60 -8.44 -10.52
C GLY A 130 5.16 -7.56 -11.62
N ARG A 131 5.02 -6.23 -11.52
CA ARG A 131 5.56 -5.27 -12.48
C ARG A 131 7.04 -4.99 -12.18
N PRO A 132 7.87 -4.73 -13.21
CA PRO A 132 9.24 -4.26 -13.00
C PRO A 132 9.26 -2.96 -12.18
N PHE A 133 10.26 -2.79 -11.32
CA PHE A 133 10.35 -1.66 -10.38
C PHE A 133 10.16 -0.29 -11.04
N LEU A 134 10.81 -0.07 -12.19
CA LEU A 134 10.75 1.22 -12.88
C LEU A 134 9.35 1.49 -13.45
N TRP A 135 8.69 0.46 -14.02
CA TRP A 135 7.34 0.57 -14.56
C TRP A 135 6.31 0.82 -13.46
N PHE A 136 6.42 0.08 -12.34
CA PHE A 136 5.60 0.30 -11.16
C PHE A 136 5.75 1.74 -10.65
N ARG A 137 6.98 2.26 -10.57
CA ARG A 137 7.24 3.61 -10.07
C ARG A 137 6.61 4.70 -10.94
N THR A 138 6.65 4.55 -12.27
CA THR A 138 6.02 5.50 -13.20
C THR A 138 4.50 5.51 -13.05
N ILE A 139 3.87 4.32 -12.93
CA ILE A 139 2.41 4.22 -12.73
C ILE A 139 2.00 4.88 -11.41
N VAL A 140 2.67 4.53 -10.31
CA VAL A 140 2.38 5.11 -9.00
C VAL A 140 2.52 6.63 -9.01
N PHE A 141 3.53 7.16 -9.70
CA PHE A 141 3.70 8.60 -9.84
C PHE A 141 2.54 9.25 -10.60
N GLY A 142 2.10 8.67 -11.72
CA GLY A 142 0.94 9.13 -12.48
C GLY A 142 -0.36 9.08 -11.66
N GLU A 143 -0.58 8.00 -10.91
CA GLU A 143 -1.72 7.86 -9.99
C GLU A 143 -1.66 8.89 -8.85
N THR A 144 -0.48 9.21 -8.36
CA THR A 144 -0.29 10.26 -7.34
C THR A 144 -0.71 11.62 -7.88
N VAL A 145 -0.30 11.96 -9.10
CA VAL A 145 -0.73 13.21 -9.76
C VAL A 145 -2.25 13.25 -9.92
N LEU A 146 -2.87 12.14 -10.32
CA LEU A 146 -4.32 12.05 -10.44
C LEU A 146 -5.03 12.23 -9.08
N ILE A 147 -4.55 11.56 -8.03
CA ILE A 147 -5.09 11.71 -6.67
C ILE A 147 -4.98 13.16 -6.21
N VAL A 148 -3.81 13.79 -6.40
CA VAL A 148 -3.61 15.20 -6.05
C VAL A 148 -4.56 16.10 -6.85
N ALA A 149 -4.77 15.84 -8.14
CA ALA A 149 -5.71 16.60 -8.96
C ALA A 149 -7.17 16.47 -8.47
N VAL A 150 -7.61 15.25 -8.08
CA VAL A 150 -8.94 15.02 -7.51
C VAL A 150 -9.10 15.73 -6.17
N ILE A 151 -8.07 15.69 -5.32
CA ILE A 151 -8.05 16.41 -4.04
C ILE A 151 -8.13 17.93 -4.28
N MET A 152 -7.36 18.47 -5.24
CA MET A 152 -7.41 19.88 -5.60
C MET A 152 -8.76 20.30 -6.19
N LEU A 153 -9.41 19.43 -6.98
CA LEU A 153 -10.77 19.65 -7.47
C LEU A 153 -11.78 19.70 -6.33
N ALA A 154 -11.70 18.74 -5.40
CA ALA A 154 -12.56 18.71 -4.22
C ALA A 154 -12.37 19.97 -3.38
N PHE A 155 -11.12 20.39 -3.17
CA PHE A 155 -10.79 21.64 -2.49
C PHE A 155 -11.35 22.87 -3.21
N GLY A 156 -11.17 22.99 -4.52
CA GLY A 156 -11.72 24.09 -5.30
C GLY A 156 -13.25 24.19 -5.17
N MET A 157 -13.95 23.05 -5.19
CA MET A 157 -15.40 22.99 -5.01
C MET A 157 -15.86 23.43 -3.61
N ILE A 158 -15.08 23.11 -2.57
CA ILE A 158 -15.36 23.58 -1.19
C ILE A 158 -15.18 25.10 -1.11
N VAL A 159 -14.05 25.62 -1.57
CA VAL A 159 -13.69 27.05 -1.51
C VAL A 159 -14.69 27.92 -2.28
N VAL A 160 -15.14 27.49 -3.46
CA VAL A 160 -16.19 28.18 -4.23
C VAL A 160 -17.52 28.22 -3.49
N GLY A 161 -17.76 27.31 -2.54
CA GLY A 161 -18.95 27.34 -1.68
C GLY A 161 -18.75 28.03 -0.33
N GLY A 162 -17.61 28.67 -0.07
CA GLY A 162 -17.31 29.34 1.19
C GLY A 162 -17.79 30.80 1.24
N GLU A 163 -17.81 31.40 2.44
CA GLU A 163 -18.28 32.78 2.68
C GLU A 163 -17.51 33.83 1.86
N ALA A 164 -16.23 33.56 1.56
CA ALA A 164 -15.42 34.41 0.71
C ALA A 164 -15.95 34.48 -0.74
N SER A 165 -16.50 33.38 -1.26
CA SER A 165 -17.09 33.33 -2.59
C SER A 165 -18.46 34.03 -2.64
N GLN A 166 -19.22 34.01 -1.54
CA GLN A 166 -20.50 34.71 -1.46
C GLN A 166 -20.33 36.22 -1.70
N ARG A 167 -19.31 36.85 -1.09
CA ARG A 167 -19.04 38.29 -1.24
C ARG A 167 -18.69 38.67 -2.68
N ILE A 168 -17.98 37.79 -3.40
CA ILE A 168 -17.65 37.96 -4.82
C ILE A 168 -18.88 37.71 -5.69
N GLY A 169 -19.71 36.71 -5.33
CA GLY A 169 -20.94 36.37 -6.03
C GLY A 169 -22.00 37.47 -5.96
N GLU A 170 -22.11 38.16 -4.82
CA GLU A 170 -22.99 39.32 -4.65
C GLU A 170 -22.58 40.49 -5.57
N PHE A 171 -21.27 40.68 -5.80
CA PHE A 171 -20.76 41.68 -6.74
C PHE A 171 -21.07 41.33 -8.21
N ILE A 172 -21.13 40.04 -8.55
CA ILE A 172 -21.43 39.51 -9.89
C ILE A 172 -22.95 39.31 -10.10
N GLY A 173 -23.77 39.55 -9.07
CA GLY A 173 -25.23 39.43 -9.14
C GLY A 173 -25.75 37.99 -9.08
N ILE A 174 -24.97 37.05 -8.54
CA ILE A 174 -25.42 35.68 -8.32
C ILE A 174 -26.51 35.70 -7.22
N PRO A 175 -27.72 35.19 -7.49
CA PRO A 175 -28.78 35.20 -6.51
C PRO A 175 -28.43 34.32 -5.31
N LEU A 176 -28.71 34.80 -4.09
CA LEU A 176 -28.42 34.12 -2.82
C LEU A 176 -28.97 32.67 -2.79
N ILE A 177 -30.09 32.42 -3.48
CA ILE A 177 -30.69 31.10 -3.58
C ILE A 177 -29.83 30.10 -4.36
N ALA A 178 -29.09 30.56 -5.39
CA ALA A 178 -28.16 29.72 -6.13
C ALA A 178 -26.95 29.35 -5.27
N PHE A 179 -26.49 30.27 -4.40
CA PHE A 179 -25.43 30.00 -3.44
C PHE A 179 -25.85 28.97 -2.39
N HIS A 180 -27.04 29.10 -1.79
CA HIS A 180 -27.56 28.10 -0.86
C HIS A 180 -27.78 26.74 -1.51
N ALA A 181 -28.33 26.70 -2.73
CA ALA A 181 -28.49 25.46 -3.49
C ALA A 181 -27.13 24.80 -3.77
N TRP A 182 -26.11 25.56 -4.18
CA TRP A 182 -24.76 25.07 -4.37
C TRP A 182 -24.15 24.53 -3.07
N ASN A 183 -24.28 25.26 -1.96
CA ASN A 183 -23.72 24.86 -0.67
C ASN A 183 -24.33 23.54 -0.14
N LEU A 184 -25.55 23.20 -0.57
CA LEU A 184 -26.19 21.92 -0.27
C LEU A 184 -25.80 20.81 -1.27
N VAL A 185 -25.85 21.11 -2.58
CA VAL A 185 -25.63 20.13 -3.66
C VAL A 185 -24.15 19.75 -3.82
N LYS A 186 -23.21 20.63 -3.42
CA LYS A 186 -21.77 20.35 -3.49
C LYS A 186 -21.37 19.10 -2.68
N TRP A 187 -21.99 18.88 -1.52
CA TRP A 187 -21.65 17.75 -0.64
C TRP A 187 -21.98 16.38 -1.28
N PRO A 188 -23.20 16.14 -1.81
CA PRO A 188 -23.48 14.94 -2.59
C PRO A 188 -22.53 14.74 -3.79
N ILE A 189 -22.21 15.80 -4.53
CA ILE A 189 -21.30 15.71 -5.67
C ILE A 189 -19.90 15.29 -5.21
N LEU A 190 -19.37 15.92 -4.15
CA LEU A 190 -18.09 15.56 -3.55
C LEU A 190 -18.07 14.11 -3.08
N LEU A 191 -19.13 13.64 -2.40
CA LEU A 191 -19.24 12.26 -1.96
C LEU A 191 -19.18 11.29 -3.14
N VAL A 192 -19.91 11.56 -4.23
CA VAL A 192 -19.88 10.72 -5.44
C VAL A 192 -18.50 10.72 -6.07
N ILE A 193 -17.85 11.89 -6.22
CA ILE A 193 -16.49 11.99 -6.77
C ILE A 193 -15.51 11.17 -5.93
N LEU A 194 -15.56 11.30 -4.60
CA LEU A 194 -14.70 10.57 -3.68
C LEU A 194 -14.96 9.05 -3.71
N ILE A 195 -16.22 8.62 -3.77
CA ILE A 195 -16.57 7.20 -3.89
C ILE A 195 -16.00 6.63 -5.20
N ILE A 196 -16.14 7.35 -6.31
CA ILE A 196 -15.60 6.93 -7.60
C ILE A 196 -14.07 6.87 -7.53
N ALA A 197 -13.41 7.89 -6.96
CA ALA A 197 -11.96 7.93 -6.84
C ALA A 197 -11.42 6.76 -5.99
N VAL A 198 -12.03 6.49 -4.84
CA VAL A 198 -11.66 5.36 -3.97
C VAL A 198 -11.96 4.02 -4.66
N SER A 199 -13.12 3.90 -5.33
CA SER A 199 -13.49 2.70 -6.10
C SER A 199 -12.48 2.41 -7.21
N LEU A 200 -12.06 3.45 -7.93
CA LEU A 200 -11.07 3.36 -8.99
C LEU A 200 -9.71 2.91 -8.44
N ALA A 201 -9.29 3.46 -7.30
CA ALA A 201 -8.07 3.04 -6.62
C ALA A 201 -8.15 1.57 -6.19
N TYR A 202 -9.28 1.12 -5.61
CA TYR A 202 -9.48 -0.28 -5.21
C TYR A 202 -9.49 -1.25 -6.40
N TYR A 203 -9.83 -0.78 -7.60
CA TYR A 203 -9.86 -1.61 -8.81
C TYR A 203 -8.51 -1.64 -9.55
N HIS A 204 -7.81 -0.52 -9.66
CA HIS A 204 -6.58 -0.43 -10.47
C HIS A 204 -5.30 -0.76 -9.72
N PHE A 205 -5.27 -0.54 -8.41
CA PHE A 205 -4.03 -0.67 -7.64
C PHE A 205 -3.65 -2.13 -7.37
N PRO A 206 -4.59 -3.07 -7.10
CA PRO A 206 -4.23 -4.47 -6.92
C PRO A 206 -3.66 -5.10 -8.20
N ASN A 207 -2.61 -5.89 -8.09
CA ASN A 207 -2.07 -6.71 -9.18
C ASN A 207 -2.95 -7.96 -9.50
N VAL A 208 -4.27 -7.82 -9.54
CA VAL A 208 -5.22 -8.91 -9.85
C VAL A 208 -6.16 -8.55 -10.99
N ARG A 209 -6.57 -9.56 -11.77
CA ARG A 209 -7.59 -9.42 -12.81
C ARG A 209 -8.98 -9.51 -12.20
N LEU A 210 -9.54 -8.37 -11.82
CA LEU A 210 -10.91 -8.30 -11.31
C LEU A 210 -11.94 -8.50 -12.45
N PRO A 211 -12.99 -9.34 -12.27
CA PRO A 211 -13.85 -9.77 -13.37
C PRO A 211 -14.70 -8.64 -14.01
N ARG A 212 -15.12 -7.61 -13.25
CA ARG A 212 -15.82 -6.41 -13.78
C ARG A 212 -15.60 -5.19 -12.87
N TYR A 213 -15.33 -4.03 -13.46
CA TYR A 213 -15.34 -2.76 -12.74
C TYR A 213 -16.77 -2.40 -12.31
N ARG A 214 -16.92 -1.95 -11.06
CA ARG A 214 -18.17 -1.39 -10.55
C ARG A 214 -17.88 0.02 -10.03
N VAL A 215 -18.61 1.00 -10.58
CA VAL A 215 -18.39 2.44 -10.27
C VAL A 215 -18.51 2.73 -8.78
N MET A 216 -19.42 2.03 -8.07
CA MET A 216 -19.57 2.09 -6.62
C MET A 216 -19.47 0.69 -6.02
N THR A 217 -18.37 0.41 -5.34
CA THR A 217 -18.21 -0.80 -4.53
C THR A 217 -18.75 -0.57 -3.12
N LEU A 218 -19.00 -1.65 -2.38
CA LEU A 218 -19.53 -1.54 -1.01
C LEU A 218 -18.45 -0.95 -0.10
N GLY A 219 -17.21 -1.41 -0.26
CA GLY A 219 -16.04 -0.91 0.45
C GLY A 219 -15.79 0.57 0.21
N SER A 220 -15.78 1.05 -1.03
CA SER A 220 -15.53 2.47 -1.32
C SER A 220 -16.62 3.38 -0.75
N THR A 221 -17.87 2.95 -0.85
CA THR A 221 -19.03 3.67 -0.29
C THR A 221 -18.93 3.74 1.24
N VAL A 222 -18.69 2.62 1.91
CA VAL A 222 -18.54 2.57 3.38
C VAL A 222 -17.34 3.41 3.83
N THR A 223 -16.20 3.33 3.15
CA THR A 223 -15.01 4.15 3.43
C THR A 223 -15.34 5.63 3.42
N VAL A 224 -15.91 6.13 2.33
CA VAL A 224 -16.20 7.56 2.18
C VAL A 224 -17.24 8.02 3.19
N LEU A 225 -18.29 7.23 3.43
CA LEU A 225 -19.33 7.58 4.42
C LEU A 225 -18.79 7.59 5.85
N VAL A 226 -17.92 6.64 6.22
CA VAL A 226 -17.29 6.61 7.55
C VAL A 226 -16.35 7.78 7.72
N LEU A 227 -15.52 8.12 6.72
CA LEU A 227 -14.63 9.28 6.78
C LEU A 227 -15.41 10.59 6.86
N PHE A 228 -16.48 10.73 6.07
CA PHE A 228 -17.34 11.90 6.10
C PHE A 228 -18.07 12.03 7.44
N GLY A 229 -18.63 10.93 7.97
CA GLY A 229 -19.25 10.89 9.28
C GLY A 229 -18.27 11.19 10.42
N ALA A 230 -17.04 10.68 10.34
CA ALA A 230 -15.98 10.97 11.30
C ALA A 230 -15.60 12.46 11.28
N ALA A 231 -15.50 13.07 10.10
CA ALA A 231 -15.23 14.50 9.97
C ALA A 231 -16.37 15.35 10.57
N LEU A 232 -17.64 14.98 10.32
CA LEU A 232 -18.79 15.66 10.93
C LEU A 232 -18.82 15.52 12.45
N LEU A 233 -18.57 14.32 12.98
CA LEU A 233 -18.55 14.05 14.41
C LEU A 233 -17.42 14.82 15.11
N ALA A 234 -16.23 14.85 14.50
CA ALA A 234 -15.11 15.64 14.98
C ALA A 234 -15.49 17.12 15.08
N GLY A 235 -16.14 17.68 14.05
CA GLY A 235 -16.63 19.06 14.06
C GLY A 235 -17.63 19.35 15.18
N GLN A 236 -18.58 18.44 15.43
CA GLN A 236 -19.59 18.60 16.48
C GLN A 236 -19.00 18.51 17.90
N LEU A 237 -18.07 17.59 18.14
CA LEU A 237 -17.41 17.41 19.45
C LEU A 237 -16.73 18.71 19.93
N MET A 238 -16.21 19.53 19.00
CA MET A 238 -15.53 20.78 19.35
C MET A 238 -16.47 21.90 19.83
N VAL A 239 -17.71 21.94 19.34
CA VAL A 239 -18.76 22.87 19.84
C VAL A 239 -18.99 22.67 21.33
N TYR A 240 -18.84 21.44 21.81
CA TYR A 240 -18.95 21.08 23.22
C TYR A 240 -17.61 21.11 23.99
N ALA A 241 -16.46 21.16 23.29
CA ALA A 241 -15.13 21.03 23.89
C ALA A 241 -14.53 22.33 24.44
N THR A 242 -15.35 23.31 24.82
CA THR A 242 -14.89 24.57 25.46
C THR A 242 -14.24 24.39 26.84
N ARG A 243 -14.07 23.15 27.34
CA ARG A 243 -13.33 22.83 28.58
C ARG A 243 -12.12 21.90 28.44
N PHE A 244 -11.88 21.30 27.26
CA PHE A 244 -10.72 20.43 27.00
C PHE A 244 -9.62 21.11 26.15
N ALA A 245 -9.89 22.35 25.71
CA ALA A 245 -9.04 23.13 24.81
C ALA A 245 -7.65 23.48 25.39
N GLU A 246 -7.43 23.42 26.71
CA GLU A 246 -6.15 23.81 27.34
C GLU A 246 -5.09 22.69 27.35
N VAL A 247 -5.49 21.41 27.27
CA VAL A 247 -4.53 20.28 27.29
C VAL A 247 -4.10 19.86 25.86
N LEU A 248 -4.83 20.33 24.84
CA LEU A 248 -4.72 19.90 23.44
C LEU A 248 -4.19 20.95 22.45
N THR A 249 -3.80 22.15 22.87
CA THR A 249 -3.65 23.26 21.89
C THR A 249 -2.25 23.39 21.27
N VAL A 250 -1.14 23.32 22.02
CA VAL A 250 0.17 23.72 21.44
C VAL A 250 1.07 22.54 21.03
N LEU A 251 1.04 21.42 21.76
CA LEU A 251 1.80 20.20 21.39
C LEU A 251 0.97 19.25 20.50
N ASN A 252 -0.34 19.48 20.39
CA ASN A 252 -1.33 18.45 20.03
C ASN A 252 -1.95 18.63 18.62
N GLY A 253 -1.86 19.80 17.97
CA GLY A 253 -2.44 20.00 16.64
C GLY A 253 -1.86 19.07 15.58
N LEU A 254 -0.53 19.09 15.41
CA LEU A 254 0.18 18.23 14.45
C LEU A 254 -0.03 16.73 14.76
N ILE A 255 0.05 16.36 16.04
CA ILE A 255 -0.15 14.98 16.49
C ILE A 255 -1.60 14.54 16.19
N ALA A 256 -2.59 15.40 16.42
CA ALA A 256 -3.98 15.11 16.10
C ALA A 256 -4.22 14.98 14.59
N ILE A 257 -3.63 15.83 13.73
CA ILE A 257 -3.68 15.66 12.26
C ILE A 257 -3.07 14.30 11.88
N MET A 258 -1.91 13.98 12.44
CA MET A 258 -1.22 12.71 12.18
C MET A 258 -2.08 11.52 12.60
N LEU A 259 -2.72 11.56 13.77
CA LEU A 259 -3.61 10.51 14.25
C LEU A 259 -4.89 10.38 13.41
N LEU A 260 -5.48 11.50 12.99
CA LEU A 260 -6.64 11.51 12.09
C LEU A 260 -6.29 10.93 10.72
N LEU A 261 -5.14 11.32 10.17
CA LEU A 261 -4.64 10.80 8.91
C LEU A 261 -4.34 9.30 9.01
N TRP A 262 -3.76 8.87 10.12
CA TRP A 262 -3.53 7.46 10.42
C TRP A 262 -4.84 6.67 10.51
N ALA A 263 -5.82 7.17 11.27
CA ALA A 263 -7.14 6.56 11.35
C ALA A 263 -7.85 6.53 10.00
N ALA A 264 -7.73 7.59 9.19
CA ALA A 264 -8.31 7.64 7.85
C ALA A 264 -7.69 6.58 6.93
N ASN A 265 -6.37 6.38 7.00
CA ASN A 265 -5.68 5.32 6.27
C ASN A 265 -6.14 3.92 6.71
N ILE A 266 -6.44 3.71 8.00
CA ILE A 266 -7.01 2.44 8.49
C ILE A 266 -8.40 2.21 7.86
N VAL A 267 -9.25 3.23 7.83
CA VAL A 267 -10.60 3.15 7.23
C VAL A 267 -10.50 2.84 5.73
N ILE A 268 -9.59 3.49 5.01
CA ILE A 268 -9.37 3.23 3.57
C ILE A 268 -8.92 1.79 3.32
N ILE A 269 -8.00 1.24 4.11
CA ILE A 269 -7.59 -0.17 3.96
C ILE A 269 -8.73 -1.12 4.37
N SER A 270 -9.50 -0.77 5.39
CA SER A 270 -10.66 -1.54 5.85
C SER A 270 -11.73 -1.68 4.78
N GLY A 271 -12.02 -0.62 4.02
CA GLY A 271 -12.94 -0.70 2.89
C GLY A 271 -12.43 -1.59 1.76
N ALA A 272 -11.13 -1.56 1.46
CA ALA A 272 -10.53 -2.46 0.46
C ALA A 272 -10.64 -3.93 0.90
N ALA A 273 -10.38 -4.21 2.19
CA ALA A 273 -10.55 -5.54 2.76
C ALA A 273 -12.01 -6.00 2.73
N LEU A 274 -12.97 -5.09 2.97
CA LEU A 274 -14.39 -5.38 2.85
C LEU A 274 -14.75 -5.84 1.43
N ASP A 275 -14.31 -5.11 0.41
CA ASP A 275 -14.58 -5.48 -0.99
C ASP A 275 -13.94 -6.82 -1.37
N ALA A 276 -12.70 -7.07 -0.93
CA ALA A 276 -11.98 -8.32 -1.16
C ALA A 276 -12.70 -9.52 -0.52
N GLU A 277 -13.17 -9.40 0.72
CA GLU A 277 -13.85 -10.49 1.43
C GLU A 277 -15.27 -10.73 0.90
N PHE A 278 -15.98 -9.68 0.45
CA PHE A 278 -17.25 -9.86 -0.27
C PHE A 278 -17.05 -10.48 -1.66
N LEU A 279 -15.91 -10.24 -2.32
CA LEU A 279 -15.56 -10.95 -3.54
C LEU A 279 -15.31 -12.43 -3.26
N ARG A 280 -14.51 -12.74 -2.23
CA ARG A 280 -14.25 -14.12 -1.78
C ARG A 280 -15.53 -14.86 -1.42
N ALA A 281 -16.42 -14.24 -0.64
CA ALA A 281 -17.70 -14.85 -0.28
C ALA A 281 -18.59 -15.15 -1.50
N ARG A 282 -18.54 -14.30 -2.53
CA ARG A 282 -19.23 -14.55 -3.81
C ARG A 282 -18.61 -15.69 -4.60
N GLN A 283 -17.28 -15.81 -4.61
CA GLN A 283 -16.56 -16.91 -5.24
C GLN A 283 -16.92 -18.26 -4.59
N ILE A 284 -16.90 -18.32 -3.25
CA ILE A 284 -17.31 -19.52 -2.50
C ILE A 284 -18.78 -19.86 -2.78
N ALA A 285 -19.67 -18.86 -2.81
CA ALA A 285 -21.08 -19.08 -3.15
C ALA A 285 -21.30 -19.56 -4.59
N SER A 286 -20.35 -19.32 -5.50
CA SER A 286 -20.35 -19.86 -6.87
C SER A 286 -19.67 -21.23 -7.01
N GLY A 287 -19.14 -21.78 -5.90
CA GLY A 287 -18.46 -23.09 -5.89
C GLY A 287 -16.96 -23.03 -6.22
N ALA A 288 -16.35 -21.84 -6.23
CA ALA A 288 -14.90 -21.71 -6.43
C ALA A 288 -14.13 -22.01 -5.13
N GLU A 289 -12.94 -22.58 -5.27
CA GLU A 289 -12.04 -22.98 -4.18
C GLU A 289 -11.30 -21.79 -3.53
N ALA A 290 -12.04 -20.80 -3.04
CA ALA A 290 -11.50 -19.55 -2.51
C ALA A 290 -11.45 -19.49 -0.96
N TRP A 291 -11.23 -20.62 -0.28
CA TRP A 291 -11.18 -20.68 1.19
C TRP A 291 -9.83 -20.21 1.77
N ASP A 292 -8.72 -20.51 1.11
CA ASP A 292 -7.38 -20.09 1.54
C ASP A 292 -6.94 -18.80 0.85
N VAL A 293 -6.92 -18.80 -0.49
CA VAL A 293 -6.50 -17.65 -1.31
C VAL A 293 -7.66 -17.17 -2.18
N ILE A 294 -7.74 -15.87 -2.44
CA ILE A 294 -8.72 -15.33 -3.39
C ILE A 294 -8.34 -15.87 -4.79
N ALA A 295 -9.24 -16.62 -5.42
CA ALA A 295 -8.98 -17.25 -6.71
C ALA A 295 -9.00 -16.20 -7.85
N LEU A 296 -7.91 -15.45 -8.00
CA LEU A 296 -7.73 -14.43 -9.03
C LEU A 296 -6.38 -14.62 -9.72
N GLU A 297 -6.39 -14.44 -11.04
CA GLU A 297 -5.16 -14.39 -11.82
C GLU A 297 -4.40 -13.08 -11.53
N HIS A 298 -3.08 -13.19 -11.45
CA HIS A 298 -2.19 -12.03 -11.36
C HIS A 298 -2.23 -11.25 -12.67
N HIS A 299 -2.25 -9.91 -12.58
CA HIS A 299 -2.23 -9.07 -13.78
C HIS A 299 -0.85 -9.07 -14.45
N ALA A 300 0.22 -8.96 -13.66
CA ALA A 300 1.62 -9.06 -14.09
C ALA A 300 2.35 -10.11 -13.23
N THR A 301 3.26 -10.87 -13.86
CA THR A 301 4.07 -11.91 -13.18
C THR A 301 5.57 -11.72 -13.30
N HIS A 302 6.06 -10.86 -14.20
CA HIS A 302 7.50 -10.77 -14.53
C HIS A 302 8.42 -10.65 -13.30
N ALA A 303 8.13 -9.76 -12.35
CA ALA A 303 8.92 -9.62 -11.14
C ALA A 303 8.77 -10.83 -10.20
N LEU A 304 7.60 -11.48 -10.18
CA LEU A 304 7.35 -12.69 -9.40
C LEU A 304 8.16 -13.86 -9.95
N ASP A 305 8.19 -14.02 -11.28
CA ASP A 305 8.93 -15.07 -11.97
C ASP A 305 10.44 -14.90 -11.74
N PHE A 306 10.94 -13.67 -11.80
CA PHE A 306 12.34 -13.35 -11.47
C PHE A 306 12.68 -13.69 -10.01
N LEU A 307 11.85 -13.24 -9.06
CA LEU A 307 12.06 -13.51 -7.62
C LEU A 307 11.95 -15.00 -7.29
N ALA A 308 11.05 -15.73 -7.95
CA ALA A 308 10.91 -17.17 -7.78
C ALA A 308 12.13 -17.92 -8.33
N ALA A 309 12.66 -17.51 -9.49
CA ALA A 309 13.86 -18.09 -10.06
C ALA A 309 15.11 -17.83 -9.19
N ASP A 310 15.26 -16.61 -8.67
CA ASP A 310 16.35 -16.25 -7.76
C ASP A 310 16.26 -17.02 -6.43
N ALA A 311 15.07 -17.12 -5.84
CA ALA A 311 14.85 -17.90 -4.61
C ALA A 311 15.13 -19.39 -4.81
N ALA A 312 14.69 -19.97 -5.93
CA ALA A 312 14.97 -21.37 -6.26
C ALA A 312 16.48 -21.61 -6.47
N GLN A 313 17.18 -20.66 -7.10
CA GLN A 313 18.63 -20.73 -7.27
C GLN A 313 19.36 -20.63 -5.92
N ALA A 314 18.96 -19.70 -5.05
CA ALA A 314 19.52 -19.54 -3.71
C ALA A 314 19.30 -20.80 -2.85
N GLU A 315 18.11 -21.39 -2.91
CA GLU A 315 17.80 -22.65 -2.21
C GLU A 315 18.63 -23.83 -2.75
N ALA A 316 18.75 -23.96 -4.07
CA ALA A 316 19.57 -25.01 -4.66
C ALA A 316 21.04 -24.90 -4.24
N ILE A 317 21.61 -23.68 -4.26
CA ILE A 317 22.97 -23.42 -3.78
C ILE A 317 23.08 -23.75 -2.28
N GLY A 318 22.12 -23.30 -1.47
CA GLY A 318 22.14 -23.54 -0.02
C GLY A 318 22.07 -25.03 0.33
N ARG A 319 21.21 -25.80 -0.35
CA ARG A 319 21.10 -27.25 -0.17
C ARG A 319 22.40 -27.96 -0.56
N GLU A 320 22.95 -27.64 -1.73
CA GLU A 320 24.23 -28.21 -2.20
C GLU A 320 25.39 -27.94 -1.22
N VAL A 321 25.51 -26.70 -0.74
CA VAL A 321 26.56 -26.31 0.21
C VAL A 321 26.34 -26.99 1.57
N ALA A 322 25.08 -27.06 2.04
CA ALA A 322 24.75 -27.76 3.29
C ALA A 322 25.04 -29.26 3.20
N ASP A 323 24.74 -29.91 2.07
CA ASP A 323 25.04 -31.32 1.83
C ASP A 323 26.55 -31.58 1.76
N ALA A 324 27.31 -30.73 1.06
CA ALA A 324 28.77 -30.79 1.03
C ALA A 324 29.37 -30.62 2.44
N ALA A 325 28.85 -29.68 3.24
CA ALA A 325 29.28 -29.49 4.62
C ALA A 325 28.92 -30.69 5.53
N ARG A 326 27.75 -31.30 5.34
CA ARG A 326 27.32 -32.50 6.11
C ARG A 326 28.16 -33.74 5.79
N THR A 327 28.46 -33.94 4.51
CA THR A 327 29.15 -35.16 4.03
C THR A 327 30.66 -35.02 4.00
N GLY A 328 31.19 -33.79 4.06
CA GLY A 328 32.60 -33.49 3.82
C GLY A 328 33.03 -33.69 2.37
N ALA A 329 32.09 -33.95 1.45
CA ALA A 329 32.40 -34.19 0.04
C ALA A 329 32.67 -32.86 -0.70
N PRO A 330 33.68 -32.80 -1.57
CA PRO A 330 33.96 -31.59 -2.34
C PRO A 330 32.87 -31.32 -3.38
N LEU A 331 32.34 -30.09 -3.40
CA LEU A 331 31.34 -29.67 -4.37
C LEU A 331 31.99 -29.40 -5.75
N ARG A 332 31.68 -30.21 -6.76
CA ARG A 332 32.17 -30.01 -8.14
C ARG A 332 31.16 -29.24 -8.97
N ARG A 333 31.33 -27.92 -9.05
CA ARG A 333 30.49 -27.02 -9.86
C ARG A 333 31.35 -26.01 -10.62
N ARG A 334 30.81 -25.47 -11.71
CA ARG A 334 31.41 -24.31 -12.39
C ARG A 334 31.54 -23.16 -11.38
N ARG A 335 32.72 -22.52 -11.35
CA ARG A 335 33.01 -21.37 -10.49
C ARG A 335 31.91 -20.32 -10.63
N SER A 336 31.37 -19.88 -9.50
CA SER A 336 30.35 -18.83 -9.42
C SER A 336 30.76 -17.80 -8.36
N VAL A 337 30.15 -16.62 -8.39
CA VAL A 337 30.40 -15.57 -7.38
C VAL A 337 29.71 -15.91 -6.05
N TRP A 338 28.74 -16.83 -6.07
CA TRP A 338 27.87 -17.16 -4.93
C TRP A 338 28.46 -18.21 -3.97
N ILE A 339 29.46 -18.97 -4.42
CA ILE A 339 30.13 -20.01 -3.64
C ILE A 339 31.62 -19.69 -3.60
N VAL A 340 32.17 -19.61 -2.38
CA VAL A 340 33.59 -19.37 -2.12
C VAL A 340 34.13 -20.48 -1.23
N ASP A 341 35.42 -20.76 -1.33
CA ASP A 341 36.09 -21.72 -0.43
C ASP A 341 36.09 -21.20 1.01
N ALA A 342 36.10 -22.11 1.98
CA ALA A 342 36.04 -21.78 3.41
C ALA A 342 37.21 -20.89 3.89
N ASP A 343 38.37 -20.99 3.23
CA ASP A 343 39.55 -20.18 3.51
C ASP A 343 39.49 -18.77 2.92
N SER A 344 38.46 -18.47 2.11
CA SER A 344 38.26 -17.13 1.55
C SER A 344 37.87 -16.13 2.63
N PRO A 345 38.40 -14.90 2.61
CA PRO A 345 37.98 -13.84 3.55
C PRO A 345 36.50 -13.43 3.39
N LEU A 346 35.85 -13.83 2.30
CA LEU A 346 34.43 -13.59 2.04
C LEU A 346 33.53 -14.76 2.46
N ALA A 347 34.10 -15.86 2.96
CA ALA A 347 33.35 -17.02 3.41
C ALA A 347 32.62 -16.74 4.73
N VAL A 348 31.35 -17.16 4.82
CA VAL A 348 30.59 -17.14 6.07
C VAL A 348 30.81 -18.46 6.78
N ASN A 349 31.75 -18.48 7.72
CA ASN A 349 32.13 -19.69 8.45
C ASN A 349 31.25 -19.89 9.70
N PRO A 350 30.94 -21.14 10.07
CA PRO A 350 30.21 -21.43 11.30
C PRO A 350 31.03 -20.99 12.53
N PRO A 351 30.37 -20.69 13.66
CA PRO A 351 31.06 -20.32 14.89
C PRO A 351 32.03 -21.44 15.35
N THR A 352 33.22 -21.03 15.79
CA THR A 352 34.36 -21.92 16.09
C THR A 352 34.25 -22.71 17.40
N SER A 353 33.26 -22.41 18.26
CA SER A 353 33.05 -23.14 19.52
C SER A 353 32.03 -24.26 19.36
N HIS A 354 32.47 -25.51 19.59
CA HIS A 354 31.64 -26.67 19.87
C HIS A 354 30.76 -26.44 21.11
N SER A 355 29.67 -25.71 20.96
CA SER A 355 28.47 -25.85 21.76
C SER A 355 27.42 -26.31 20.78
N ALA A 356 27.30 -27.62 20.64
CA ALA A 356 26.36 -28.25 19.75
C ALA A 356 24.94 -27.77 20.08
N MET A 357 24.45 -26.78 19.34
CA MET A 357 23.03 -26.74 19.02
C MET A 357 22.87 -27.87 18.00
N THR A 358 22.62 -29.08 18.51
CA THR A 358 22.32 -30.27 17.70
C THR A 358 21.04 -30.00 16.94
N TRP A 359 21.16 -29.43 15.74
CA TRP A 359 20.04 -29.26 14.80
C TRP A 359 19.45 -30.60 14.32
N SER A 360 19.96 -31.74 14.80
CA SER A 360 19.52 -33.08 14.45
C SER A 360 18.23 -33.54 15.15
N ASP A 361 17.84 -32.92 16.27
CA ASP A 361 16.73 -33.44 17.09
C ASP A 361 15.36 -32.85 16.75
N HIS A 362 15.26 -31.93 15.78
CA HIS A 362 13.99 -31.30 15.37
C HIS A 362 13.79 -31.39 13.84
N ALA A 363 13.89 -32.60 13.30
CA ALA A 363 13.13 -32.89 12.08
C ALA A 363 11.63 -32.81 12.46
N PRO A 364 10.79 -32.01 11.78
CA PRO A 364 9.37 -32.06 12.04
C PRO A 364 8.87 -33.48 11.77
N ASP A 365 8.35 -34.15 12.80
CA ASP A 365 7.69 -35.45 12.68
C ASP A 365 6.63 -35.37 11.57
N GLY A 366 6.94 -35.95 10.40
CA GLY A 366 6.01 -35.98 9.26
C GLY A 366 6.56 -35.61 7.88
N ALA A 367 7.88 -35.37 7.70
CA ALA A 367 8.42 -35.26 6.35
C ALA A 367 8.27 -36.62 5.61
N PRO A 368 7.57 -36.69 4.45
CA PRO A 368 7.44 -37.94 3.71
C PRO A 368 8.82 -38.44 3.28
N ALA A 369 9.11 -39.70 3.61
CA ALA A 369 10.36 -40.36 3.27
C ALA A 369 10.65 -40.20 1.76
N ALA A 370 11.86 -39.76 1.43
CA ALA A 370 12.32 -39.70 0.06
C ALA A 370 12.17 -41.09 -0.60
N PRO A 371 11.60 -41.19 -1.82
CA PRO A 371 11.51 -42.47 -2.50
C PRO A 371 12.90 -43.05 -2.75
N PRO A 372 13.11 -44.37 -2.60
CA PRO A 372 14.42 -44.99 -2.77
C PRO A 372 14.91 -44.79 -4.21
N ALA A 373 16.19 -44.41 -4.34
CA ALA A 373 16.85 -44.29 -5.63
C ALA A 373 16.90 -45.66 -6.35
N PRO A 374 16.76 -45.70 -7.68
CA PRO A 374 16.82 -46.94 -8.44
C PRO A 374 18.23 -47.55 -8.34
N THR A 375 18.32 -48.76 -7.82
CA THR A 375 19.52 -49.61 -7.84
C THR A 375 19.90 -49.93 -9.27
N THR A 376 21.00 -49.33 -9.75
CA THR A 376 21.73 -49.82 -10.92
C THR A 376 22.57 -51.03 -10.49
N THR A 377 22.11 -52.22 -10.82
CA THR A 377 22.91 -53.44 -10.70
C THR A 377 23.96 -53.44 -11.81
N ASP A 378 25.21 -53.26 -11.41
CA ASP A 378 26.39 -53.47 -12.24
C ASP A 378 26.79 -54.96 -12.15
N THR A 379 26.80 -55.66 -13.29
CA THR A 379 27.38 -57.00 -13.41
C THR A 379 28.51 -56.95 -14.43
N ALA A 380 29.74 -57.06 -13.94
CA ALA A 380 30.95 -57.13 -14.74
C ALA A 380 31.30 -58.58 -15.14
N GLY A 381 31.25 -58.86 -16.46
CA GLY A 381 32.08 -59.75 -17.32
C GLY A 381 32.40 -61.21 -16.93
N PRO A 382 33.19 -61.96 -17.74
CA PRO A 382 33.65 -61.74 -19.13
C PRO A 382 33.54 -63.01 -20.03
N THR A 383 33.67 -62.89 -21.37
CA THR A 383 34.37 -63.84 -22.29
C THR A 383 34.23 -63.42 -23.77
N ASP A 384 35.36 -63.23 -24.46
CA ASP A 384 35.55 -63.28 -25.92
C ASP A 384 35.98 -64.72 -26.36
N PRO A 385 36.15 -65.08 -27.65
CA PRO A 385 35.29 -64.98 -28.85
C PRO A 385 35.22 -66.38 -29.56
N PRO A 386 34.77 -66.57 -30.84
CA PRO A 386 35.62 -66.29 -32.02
C PRO A 386 34.88 -65.84 -33.31
N ALA A 387 35.68 -65.68 -34.37
CA ALA A 387 35.51 -64.98 -35.64
C ALA A 387 34.52 -65.54 -36.71
N SER A 388 34.38 -64.74 -37.79
CA SER A 388 33.85 -64.97 -39.17
C SER A 388 32.53 -64.25 -39.46
N GLY A 389 32.31 -63.48 -40.54
CA GLY A 389 33.10 -63.09 -41.72
C GLY A 389 32.30 -62.07 -42.58
N ASP A 390 32.96 -61.52 -43.60
CA ASP A 390 32.44 -60.90 -44.84
C ASP A 390 31.53 -59.64 -44.83
N SER A 391 32.17 -58.47 -45.04
CA SER A 391 32.10 -57.53 -46.20
C SER A 391 30.94 -57.62 -47.24
N PRO A 392 30.72 -56.60 -48.12
CA PRO A 392 30.47 -55.17 -47.89
C PRO A 392 29.34 -54.59 -48.78
N ALA A 393 28.88 -53.36 -48.50
CA ALA A 393 28.51 -52.33 -49.47
C ALA A 393 28.32 -50.98 -48.76
#